data_AF-A0A975NTU0-F1
#
_entry.id   AF-A0A975NTU0-F1
#
_cell.length_a   1.000
_cell.length_b   1.000
_cell.length_c   1.000
_cell.angle_alpha   90.00
_cell.angle_beta   90.00
_cell.angle_gamma   90.00
#
_symmetry.space_group_name_H-M   'P 1'
#
loop_
_entity.id
_entity.type
_entity.pdbx_description
1 polymer ?
#
loop_
_entity_poly.entity_id
_entity_poly.type
_entity_poly.pdbx_seq_one_letter_code
_entity_poly.pdbx_strand_id
1 'polypeptide(L)'
;METALYLPVKRFLENLGFTVKGEVGGCDLVALSGDEPPIVVIGELKLSFNLELVLQAVDRAGAADEVWLAARMSARGKGRESDARYRNLCRRLGFGMLAVTNTGDVEVLVKPPTTAPRRNPKKRSRLVAEHRRRKGDPALGGSTRAPIMTAYRQQALACASALSHGPRRVRDLKPEIPDAPKILLNNVYGWFDRAERGIYVLTDAGRAALKRWPQQPVDFAGAGDAVP
;
A
#
# COMPACT_ATOMS: atom_id res chain seq x y z
N MET A 1 -28.49 12.02 -12.49
CA MET A 1 -27.64 12.63 -13.54
C MET A 1 -26.56 13.46 -12.85
N GLU A 2 -25.44 13.74 -13.52
CA GLU A 2 -24.32 14.52 -12.92
C GLU A 2 -24.75 15.93 -12.52
N THR A 3 -25.63 16.55 -13.31
CA THR A 3 -26.26 17.85 -13.02
C THR A 3 -26.96 17.93 -11.66
N ALA A 4 -27.37 16.80 -11.08
CA ALA A 4 -27.97 16.77 -9.73
C ALA A 4 -26.97 17.08 -8.62
N LEU A 5 -25.66 16.99 -8.89
CA LEU A 5 -24.60 17.33 -7.94
C LEU A 5 -24.33 18.83 -7.88
N TYR A 6 -24.66 19.57 -8.94
CA TYR A 6 -24.32 20.98 -9.08
C TYR A 6 -24.95 21.84 -7.97
N LEU A 7 -26.27 21.74 -7.76
CA LEU A 7 -26.96 22.57 -6.78
C LEU A 7 -26.48 22.35 -5.33
N PRO A 8 -26.29 21.11 -4.84
CA PRO A 8 -25.66 20.85 -3.55
C PRO A 8 -24.29 21.52 -3.38
N VAL A 9 -23.39 21.33 -4.35
CA VAL A 9 -22.02 21.85 -4.27
C VAL A 9 -22.00 23.38 -4.40
N LYS A 10 -22.85 23.92 -5.27
CA LYS A 10 -23.06 25.37 -5.41
C LYS A 10 -23.46 25.99 -4.08
N ARG A 11 -24.53 25.49 -3.45
CA ARG A 11 -25.00 26.02 -2.16
C ARG A 11 -23.96 25.89 -1.06
N PHE A 12 -23.22 24.78 -1.04
CA PHE A 12 -22.13 24.58 -0.10
C PHE A 12 -21.06 25.67 -0.23
N LEU A 13 -20.62 26.00 -1.44
CA LEU A 13 -19.63 27.06 -1.69
C LEU A 13 -20.19 28.46 -1.47
N GLU A 14 -21.45 28.72 -1.84
CA GLU A 14 -22.12 30.00 -1.57
C GLU A 14 -22.24 30.26 -0.06
N ASN A 15 -22.52 29.23 0.74
CA ASN A 15 -22.53 29.34 2.21
C ASN A 15 -21.15 29.64 2.81
N LEU A 16 -20.07 29.41 2.05
CA LEU A 16 -18.70 29.80 2.42
C LEU A 16 -18.35 31.22 1.94
N GLY A 17 -19.29 31.94 1.32
CA GLY A 17 -19.11 33.33 0.88
C GLY A 17 -18.67 33.50 -0.57
N PHE A 18 -18.64 32.43 -1.37
CA PHE A 18 -18.27 32.52 -2.78
C PHE A 18 -19.46 32.82 -3.69
N THR A 19 -19.21 33.49 -4.81
CA THR A 19 -20.17 33.55 -5.92
C THR A 19 -19.88 32.42 -6.91
N VAL A 20 -20.86 31.54 -7.16
CA VAL A 20 -20.66 30.30 -7.93
C VAL A 20 -21.40 30.33 -9.27
N LYS A 21 -20.69 29.98 -10.36
CA LYS A 21 -21.26 29.79 -11.71
C LYS A 21 -20.85 28.42 -12.26
N GLY A 22 -21.75 27.80 -13.04
CA GLY A 22 -21.49 26.53 -13.71
C GLY A 22 -20.99 26.73 -15.14
N GLU A 23 -20.36 25.71 -15.71
CA GLU A 23 -19.95 25.65 -17.12
C GLU A 23 -19.05 26.83 -17.56
N VAL A 24 -18.13 27.25 -16.68
CA VAL A 24 -17.20 28.35 -16.97
C VAL A 24 -15.87 27.76 -17.48
N GLY A 25 -15.47 28.11 -18.70
CA GLY A 25 -14.19 27.66 -19.26
C GLY A 25 -14.05 26.14 -19.37
N GLY A 26 -15.16 25.42 -19.48
CA GLY A 26 -15.20 23.95 -19.50
C GLY A 26 -15.02 23.30 -18.12
N CYS A 27 -15.09 24.05 -17.03
CA CYS A 27 -15.19 23.52 -15.67
C CYS A 27 -16.65 23.36 -15.28
N ASP A 28 -17.00 22.29 -14.55
CA ASP A 28 -18.38 22.06 -14.10
C ASP A 28 -18.87 23.21 -13.20
N LEU A 29 -18.01 23.75 -12.32
CA LEU A 29 -18.25 25.00 -11.61
C LEU A 29 -16.98 25.80 -11.29
N VAL A 30 -17.13 27.12 -11.21
CA VAL A 30 -16.12 28.07 -10.75
C VAL A 30 -16.75 28.98 -9.70
N ALA A 31 -16.05 29.16 -8.59
CA ALA A 31 -16.46 30.00 -7.48
C ALA A 31 -15.38 31.05 -7.19
N LEU A 32 -15.80 32.31 -7.02
CA LEU A 32 -14.91 33.45 -6.76
C LEU A 32 -15.22 34.09 -5.41
N SER A 33 -14.18 34.47 -4.66
CA SER A 33 -14.36 35.33 -3.47
C SER A 33 -14.67 36.78 -3.87
N GLY A 34 -15.03 37.60 -2.88
CA GLY A 34 -15.24 39.04 -3.08
C GLY A 34 -13.96 39.89 -3.02
N ASP A 35 -12.79 39.26 -2.89
CA ASP A 35 -11.50 39.95 -2.75
C ASP A 35 -10.96 40.41 -4.12
N GLU A 36 -9.92 41.26 -4.09
CA GLU A 36 -9.19 41.73 -5.27
C GLU A 36 -7.66 41.55 -5.06
N PRO A 37 -7.00 40.61 -5.76
CA PRO A 37 -7.57 39.63 -6.70
C PRO A 37 -8.42 38.56 -6.00
N PRO A 38 -9.44 37.97 -6.67
CA PRO A 38 -10.31 36.99 -6.06
C PRO A 38 -9.60 35.65 -5.88
N ILE A 39 -9.97 34.93 -4.81
CA ILE A 39 -9.66 33.51 -4.66
C ILE A 39 -10.49 32.74 -5.69
N VAL A 40 -9.83 31.91 -6.49
CA VAL A 40 -10.44 31.09 -7.54
C VAL A 40 -10.56 29.65 -7.06
N VAL A 41 -11.79 29.18 -6.90
CA VAL A 41 -12.11 27.79 -6.54
C VAL A 41 -12.76 27.10 -7.74
N ILE A 42 -12.20 25.97 -8.19
CA ILE A 42 -12.77 25.17 -9.29
C ILE A 42 -13.31 23.84 -8.75
N GLY A 43 -14.51 23.46 -9.17
CA GLY A 43 -15.13 22.18 -8.83
C GLY A 43 -15.39 21.33 -10.07
N GLU A 44 -15.04 20.04 -10.00
CA GLU A 44 -15.38 19.02 -11.01
C GLU A 44 -16.31 17.97 -10.37
N LEU A 45 -17.32 17.54 -11.13
CA LEU A 45 -18.45 16.73 -10.67
C LEU A 45 -18.52 15.41 -11.45
N LYS A 46 -18.54 14.27 -10.74
CA LYS A 46 -18.91 12.97 -11.35
C LYS A 46 -19.82 12.16 -10.45
N LEU A 47 -20.65 11.29 -11.02
CA LEU A 47 -21.50 10.39 -10.20
C LEU A 47 -20.70 9.49 -9.25
N SER A 48 -19.45 9.20 -9.58
CA SER A 48 -18.53 8.45 -8.75
C SER A 48 -17.13 8.99 -8.92
N PHE A 49 -16.33 9.02 -7.85
CA PHE A 49 -14.90 9.26 -8.00
C PHE A 49 -14.30 8.25 -8.99
N ASN A 50 -13.53 8.70 -9.96
CA ASN A 50 -12.86 7.86 -10.94
C ASN A 50 -11.56 8.55 -11.36
N LEU A 51 -10.78 7.91 -12.25
CA LEU A 51 -9.52 8.50 -12.71
C LEU A 51 -9.77 9.78 -13.50
N GLU A 52 -10.82 9.81 -14.34
CA GLU A 52 -11.16 10.97 -15.17
C GLU A 52 -11.37 12.24 -14.33
N LEU A 53 -12.19 12.15 -13.27
CA LEU A 53 -12.43 13.26 -12.35
C LEU A 53 -11.11 13.80 -11.77
N VAL A 54 -10.17 12.92 -11.43
CA VAL A 54 -8.85 13.33 -10.92
C VAL A 54 -8.02 14.00 -12.00
N LEU A 55 -8.04 13.51 -13.24
CA LEU A 55 -7.30 14.10 -14.36
C LEU A 55 -7.84 15.49 -14.70
N GLN A 56 -9.17 15.67 -14.74
CA GLN A 56 -9.78 16.97 -14.91
C GLN A 56 -9.27 17.96 -13.85
N ALA A 57 -9.25 17.58 -12.57
CA ALA A 57 -8.69 18.45 -11.52
C ALA A 57 -7.20 18.78 -11.69
N VAL A 58 -6.40 17.85 -12.20
CA VAL A 58 -4.99 18.14 -12.54
C VAL A 58 -4.90 19.22 -13.61
N ASP A 59 -5.74 19.16 -14.63
CA ASP A 59 -5.79 20.18 -15.69
C ASP A 59 -6.25 21.54 -15.15
N ARG A 60 -7.11 21.56 -14.11
CA ARG A 60 -7.59 22.80 -13.46
C ARG A 60 -6.60 23.42 -12.48
N ALA A 61 -5.73 22.62 -11.89
CA ALA A 61 -4.87 23.03 -10.77
C ALA A 61 -3.96 24.24 -11.08
N GLY A 62 -3.57 24.43 -12.34
CA GLY A 62 -2.73 25.58 -12.75
C GLY A 62 -3.47 26.92 -12.77
N ALA A 63 -4.80 26.92 -12.70
CA ALA A 63 -5.65 28.11 -12.86
C ALA A 63 -6.52 28.41 -11.61
N ALA A 64 -6.32 27.70 -10.50
CA ALA A 64 -7.13 27.83 -9.29
C ALA A 64 -6.28 27.84 -8.01
N ASP A 65 -6.75 28.54 -6.99
CA ASP A 65 -6.21 28.48 -5.64
C ASP A 65 -6.63 27.20 -4.92
N GLU A 66 -7.86 26.73 -5.17
CA GLU A 66 -8.37 25.44 -4.69
C GLU A 66 -9.13 24.66 -5.76
N VAL A 67 -8.92 23.34 -5.79
CA VAL A 67 -9.67 22.43 -6.65
C VAL A 67 -10.42 21.39 -5.81
N TRP A 68 -11.73 21.27 -6.06
CA TRP A 68 -12.64 20.36 -5.37
C TRP A 68 -13.20 19.29 -6.30
N LEU A 69 -13.05 18.04 -5.90
CA LEU A 69 -13.64 16.90 -6.59
C LEU A 69 -14.89 16.47 -5.86
N ALA A 70 -16.06 16.57 -6.49
CA ALA A 70 -17.32 16.16 -5.89
C ALA A 70 -17.91 14.93 -6.58
N ALA A 71 -18.37 13.97 -5.77
CA ALA A 71 -19.13 12.85 -6.28
C ALA A 71 -20.28 12.46 -5.36
N ARG A 72 -21.22 11.67 -5.90
CA ARG A 72 -22.30 11.10 -5.08
C ARG A 72 -21.73 10.15 -4.03
N MET A 73 -22.21 10.26 -2.80
CA MET A 73 -21.93 9.31 -1.74
C MET A 73 -22.56 7.95 -2.07
N SER A 74 -21.79 6.86 -1.91
CA SER A 74 -22.36 5.54 -2.13
C SER A 74 -23.33 5.19 -1.00
N ALA A 75 -24.53 4.74 -1.36
CA ALA A 75 -25.56 4.33 -0.40
C ALA A 75 -25.14 3.16 0.50
N ARG A 76 -24.11 2.39 0.13
CA ARG A 76 -23.63 1.20 0.86
C ARG A 76 -22.27 1.41 1.55
N GLY A 77 -21.76 2.64 1.60
CA GLY A 77 -20.47 2.97 2.24
C GLY A 77 -19.20 2.34 1.63
N LYS A 78 -19.30 1.71 0.46
CA LYS A 78 -18.19 1.01 -0.23
C LYS A 78 -17.75 1.70 -1.52
N GLY A 79 -18.11 2.96 -1.72
CA GLY A 79 -17.70 3.69 -2.91
C GLY A 79 -16.26 4.20 -2.80
N ARG A 80 -15.77 4.77 -3.90
CA ARG A 80 -14.39 5.26 -4.00
C ARG A 80 -14.12 6.48 -3.12
N GLU A 81 -15.17 7.16 -2.68
CA GLU A 81 -15.13 8.22 -1.67
C GLU A 81 -14.66 7.70 -0.30
N SER A 82 -14.85 6.40 0.02
CA SER A 82 -14.35 5.76 1.24
C SER A 82 -12.99 5.05 1.07
N ASP A 83 -12.52 4.89 -0.17
CA ASP A 83 -11.23 4.26 -0.47
C ASP A 83 -10.05 5.17 -0.08
N ALA A 84 -9.22 4.69 0.84
CA ALA A 84 -8.04 5.41 1.30
C ALA A 84 -7.07 5.76 0.16
N ARG A 85 -7.04 5.02 -0.94
CA ARG A 85 -6.17 5.31 -2.11
C ARG A 85 -6.60 6.60 -2.81
N TYR A 86 -7.90 6.79 -3.07
CA TYR A 86 -8.43 8.02 -3.67
C TYR A 86 -8.20 9.22 -2.76
N ARG A 87 -8.50 9.07 -1.45
CA ARG A 87 -8.24 10.12 -0.46
C ARG A 87 -6.77 10.50 -0.38
N ASN A 88 -5.87 9.51 -0.37
CA ASN A 88 -4.44 9.77 -0.34
C ASN A 88 -3.90 10.36 -1.65
N LEU A 89 -4.51 10.05 -2.79
CA LEU A 89 -4.15 10.66 -4.08
C LEU A 89 -4.53 12.14 -4.08
N CYS A 90 -5.77 12.49 -3.72
CA CYS A 90 -6.21 13.88 -3.65
C CYS A 90 -5.34 14.70 -2.68
N ARG A 91 -5.02 14.14 -1.49
CA ARG A 91 -4.06 14.78 -0.57
C ARG A 91 -2.67 15.01 -1.17
N ARG A 92 -2.19 14.13 -2.05
CA ARG A 92 -0.87 14.29 -2.69
C ARG A 92 -0.88 15.34 -3.79
N LEU A 93 -2.02 15.49 -4.46
CA LEU A 93 -2.20 16.42 -5.57
C LEU A 93 -2.68 17.80 -5.11
N GLY A 94 -3.08 17.95 -3.84
CA GLY A 94 -3.57 19.24 -3.32
C GLY A 94 -5.09 19.41 -3.43
N PHE A 95 -5.84 18.37 -3.79
CA PHE A 95 -7.27 18.48 -4.08
C PHE A 95 -8.16 18.18 -2.87
N GLY A 96 -9.25 18.93 -2.78
CA GLY A 96 -10.36 18.66 -1.89
C GLY A 96 -11.27 17.56 -2.45
N MET A 97 -11.95 16.84 -1.56
CA MET A 97 -12.95 15.82 -1.92
C MET A 97 -14.26 16.09 -1.19
N LEU A 98 -15.34 16.20 -1.96
CA LEU A 98 -16.71 16.34 -1.48
C LEU A 98 -17.52 15.08 -1.81
N ALA A 99 -18.37 14.65 -0.88
CA ALA A 99 -19.38 13.65 -1.13
C ALA A 99 -20.77 14.26 -0.99
N VAL A 100 -21.61 14.09 -2.01
CA VAL A 100 -23.00 14.54 -2.01
C VAL A 100 -23.90 13.39 -1.60
N THR A 101 -24.62 13.53 -0.48
CA THR A 101 -25.55 12.51 0.01
C THR A 101 -26.78 12.40 -0.90
N ASN A 102 -27.59 11.35 -0.70
CA ASN A 102 -28.85 11.22 -1.44
C ASN A 102 -29.89 12.28 -1.06
N THR A 103 -29.75 12.92 0.10
CA THR A 103 -30.59 14.03 0.56
C THR A 103 -30.13 15.38 0.01
N GLY A 104 -28.97 15.44 -0.65
CA GLY A 104 -28.41 16.66 -1.23
C GLY A 104 -27.48 17.43 -0.28
N ASP A 105 -27.06 16.82 0.82
CA ASP A 105 -26.08 17.38 1.74
C ASP A 105 -24.66 17.15 1.22
N VAL A 106 -23.72 18.03 1.58
CA VAL A 106 -22.31 17.94 1.17
C VAL A 106 -21.43 17.61 2.37
N GLU A 107 -20.70 16.51 2.27
CA GLU A 107 -19.68 16.11 3.24
C GLU A 107 -18.26 16.34 2.71
N VAL A 108 -17.43 17.01 3.50
CA VAL A 108 -16.01 17.21 3.21
C VAL A 108 -15.20 15.99 3.66
N LEU A 109 -14.74 15.18 2.70
CA LEU A 109 -13.97 13.96 2.98
C LEU A 109 -12.47 14.20 3.06
N VAL A 110 -11.99 15.14 2.25
CA VAL A 110 -10.60 15.60 2.23
C VAL A 110 -10.64 17.11 2.02
N LYS A 111 -10.01 17.86 2.93
CA LYS A 111 -9.72 19.27 2.70
C LYS A 111 -8.48 19.39 1.81
N PRO A 112 -8.41 20.34 0.87
CA PRO A 112 -7.19 20.69 0.17
C PRO A 112 -6.05 20.87 1.19
N PRO A 113 -4.98 20.06 1.14
CA PRO A 113 -3.90 20.17 2.09
C PRO A 113 -3.01 21.38 1.77
N THR A 114 -2.64 22.13 2.80
CA THR A 114 -1.73 23.28 2.71
C THR A 114 -0.26 22.90 2.53
N THR A 115 0.07 21.61 2.68
CA THR A 115 1.44 21.09 2.56
C THR A 115 1.46 19.71 1.91
N ALA A 116 2.56 19.40 1.23
CA ALA A 116 2.75 18.10 0.60
C ALA A 116 2.72 16.95 1.64
N PRO A 117 2.07 15.80 1.34
CA PRO A 117 2.01 14.70 2.29
C PRO A 117 3.37 14.15 2.69
N ARG A 118 3.54 13.91 3.99
CA ARG A 118 4.77 13.35 4.56
C ARG A 118 5.07 11.97 3.97
N ARG A 119 6.35 11.72 3.68
CA ARG A 119 6.85 10.39 3.30
C ARG A 119 6.66 9.40 4.47
N ASN A 120 6.56 8.10 4.17
CA ASN A 120 6.46 7.05 5.19
C ASN A 120 7.85 6.44 5.47
N PRO A 121 8.62 6.94 6.46
CA PRO A 121 9.98 6.48 6.72
C PRO A 121 10.02 5.01 7.14
N LYS A 122 9.02 4.53 7.88
CA LYS A 122 8.92 3.13 8.32
C LYS A 122 8.77 2.18 7.13
N LYS A 123 7.91 2.51 6.16
CA LYS A 123 7.75 1.73 4.91
C LYS A 123 9.06 1.73 4.11
N ARG A 124 9.71 2.89 3.99
CA ARG A 124 11.01 3.01 3.30
C ARG A 124 12.08 2.13 3.95
N SER A 125 12.27 2.22 5.27
CA SER A 125 13.30 1.44 5.97
C SER A 125 13.06 -0.07 5.84
N ARG A 126 11.80 -0.52 5.85
CA ARG A 126 11.47 -1.94 5.60
C ARG A 126 11.84 -2.39 4.19
N LEU A 127 11.55 -1.58 3.17
CA LEU A 127 11.93 -1.88 1.78
C LEU A 127 13.45 -1.99 1.63
N VAL A 128 14.19 -1.04 2.21
CA VAL A 128 15.66 -1.03 2.19
C VAL A 128 16.24 -2.25 2.92
N ALA A 129 15.71 -2.58 4.10
CA ALA A 129 16.19 -3.73 4.88
C ALA A 129 15.91 -5.06 4.18
N GLU A 130 14.74 -5.20 3.56
CA GLU A 130 14.39 -6.40 2.80
C GLU A 130 15.29 -6.56 1.58
N HIS A 131 15.49 -5.49 0.79
CA HIS A 131 16.38 -5.49 -0.37
C HIS A 131 17.80 -5.89 0.02
N ARG A 132 18.38 -5.26 1.06
CA ARG A 132 19.76 -5.54 1.51
C ARG A 132 19.97 -6.98 2.00
N ARG A 133 18.93 -7.59 2.57
CA ARG A 133 19.01 -8.98 3.05
C ARG A 133 18.76 -10.00 1.95
N ARG A 134 18.12 -9.60 0.85
CA ARG A 134 17.85 -10.48 -0.28
C ARG A 134 19.16 -10.76 -1.01
N LYS A 135 19.49 -12.04 -1.18
CA LYS A 135 20.67 -12.47 -1.93
C LYS A 135 20.36 -12.48 -3.43
N GLY A 136 21.14 -11.74 -4.21
CA GLY A 136 20.98 -11.62 -5.66
C GLY A 136 19.63 -11.02 -6.09
N ASP A 137 19.30 -11.20 -7.37
CA ASP A 137 17.99 -10.84 -7.92
C ASP A 137 17.24 -12.12 -8.37
N PRO A 138 16.56 -12.81 -7.44
CA PRO A 138 16.08 -14.17 -7.66
C PRO A 138 14.83 -14.27 -8.55
N ALA A 139 14.19 -13.15 -8.91
CA ALA A 139 12.97 -13.15 -9.69
C ALA A 139 12.80 -11.87 -10.50
N LEU A 140 12.40 -12.01 -11.76
CA LEU A 140 11.97 -10.89 -12.59
C LEU A 140 10.76 -10.18 -11.96
N GLY A 141 10.78 -8.83 -11.99
CA GLY A 141 9.68 -8.00 -11.53
C GLY A 141 8.41 -8.20 -12.35
N GLY A 142 7.24 -8.03 -11.72
CA GLY A 142 5.93 -8.14 -12.39
C GLY A 142 5.40 -9.56 -12.56
N SER A 143 6.12 -10.59 -12.09
CA SER A 143 5.62 -11.97 -12.08
C SER A 143 4.33 -12.09 -11.26
N THR A 144 3.33 -12.78 -11.83
CA THR A 144 2.06 -13.09 -11.17
C THR A 144 1.95 -14.59 -10.94
N ARG A 145 1.16 -15.01 -9.93
CA ARG A 145 0.85 -16.42 -9.62
C ARG A 145 2.01 -17.31 -9.14
N ALA A 146 3.25 -16.81 -9.12
CA ALA A 146 4.39 -17.48 -8.49
C ALA A 146 4.67 -16.96 -7.06
N PRO A 147 5.07 -17.81 -6.10
CA PRO A 147 5.52 -17.33 -4.79
C PRO A 147 6.77 -16.45 -4.91
N ILE A 148 6.68 -15.23 -4.35
CA ILE A 148 7.76 -14.23 -4.40
C ILE A 148 8.96 -14.71 -3.58
N MET A 149 10.17 -14.75 -4.14
CA MET A 149 11.39 -15.05 -3.38
C MET A 149 11.81 -13.84 -2.52
N THR A 150 11.51 -13.89 -1.23
CA THR A 150 11.86 -12.86 -0.23
C THR A 150 13.12 -13.23 0.53
N ALA A 151 13.79 -12.25 1.16
CA ALA A 151 14.93 -12.54 2.05
C ALA A 151 14.59 -13.55 3.16
N TYR A 152 13.37 -13.47 3.73
CA TYR A 152 12.89 -14.43 4.73
C TYR A 152 12.79 -15.85 4.16
N ARG A 153 12.26 -16.01 2.94
CA ARG A 153 12.16 -17.33 2.30
C ARG A 153 13.53 -17.90 1.94
N GLN A 154 14.48 -17.07 1.52
CA GLN A 154 15.85 -17.51 1.30
C GLN A 154 16.48 -18.05 2.59
N GLN A 155 16.28 -17.37 3.73
CA GLN A 155 16.75 -17.88 5.02
C GLN A 155 16.00 -19.15 5.48
N ALA A 156 14.70 -19.24 5.22
CA ALA A 156 13.93 -20.46 5.51
C ALA A 156 14.40 -21.64 4.64
N LEU A 157 14.71 -21.41 3.36
CA LEU A 157 15.28 -22.42 2.48
C LEU A 157 16.69 -22.83 2.92
N ALA A 158 17.51 -21.89 3.42
CA ALA A 158 18.80 -22.22 4.02
C ALA A 158 18.65 -23.12 5.26
N CYS A 159 17.67 -22.83 6.14
CA CYS A 159 17.35 -23.71 7.27
C CYS A 159 16.89 -25.08 6.80
N ALA A 160 16.03 -25.13 5.78
CA ALA A 160 15.55 -26.39 5.21
C ALA A 160 16.70 -27.22 4.62
N SER A 161 17.62 -26.57 3.90
CA SER A 161 18.81 -27.20 3.34
C SER A 161 19.70 -27.79 4.43
N ALA A 162 19.91 -27.05 5.53
CA ALA A 162 20.71 -27.52 6.67
C ALA A 162 20.13 -28.76 7.37
N LEU A 163 18.79 -28.86 7.41
CA LEU A 163 18.03 -29.97 8.00
C LEU A 163 17.79 -31.14 7.04
N SER A 164 18.17 -31.01 5.76
CA SER A 164 17.94 -32.05 4.76
C SER A 164 18.73 -33.35 5.02
N HIS A 165 19.85 -33.24 5.74
CA HIS A 165 20.71 -34.37 6.13
C HIS A 165 20.35 -35.00 7.48
N GLY A 166 19.33 -34.49 8.18
CA GLY A 166 18.88 -35.03 9.47
C GLY A 166 18.56 -33.96 10.51
N PRO A 167 18.10 -34.38 11.71
CA PRO A 167 17.78 -33.48 12.81
C PRO A 167 18.99 -32.63 13.24
N ARG A 168 18.81 -31.32 13.45
CA ARG A 168 19.87 -30.43 13.97
C ARG A 168 19.40 -29.55 15.11
N ARG A 169 20.34 -29.16 15.97
CA ARG A 169 20.09 -28.21 17.07
C ARG A 169 20.04 -26.79 16.52
N VAL A 170 19.11 -25.98 17.02
CA VAL A 170 18.99 -24.57 16.63
C VAL A 170 20.29 -23.79 16.84
N ARG A 171 21.07 -24.14 17.88
CA ARG A 171 22.34 -23.48 18.19
C ARG A 171 23.40 -23.67 17.11
N ASP A 172 23.36 -24.81 16.40
CA ASP A 172 24.34 -25.15 15.35
C ASP A 172 24.04 -24.39 14.06
N LEU A 173 22.77 -24.03 13.83
CA LEU A 173 22.32 -23.28 12.65
C LEU A 173 22.54 -21.77 12.78
N LYS A 174 22.54 -21.25 14.01
CA LYS A 174 22.56 -19.81 14.29
C LYS A 174 23.80 -19.06 13.76
N PRO A 175 25.03 -19.60 13.78
CA PRO A 175 26.21 -18.90 13.28
C PRO A 175 26.09 -18.50 11.80
N GLU A 176 25.56 -19.40 10.98
CA GLU A 176 25.42 -19.17 9.53
C GLU A 176 24.06 -18.58 9.15
N ILE A 177 23.03 -18.86 9.95
CA ILE A 177 21.66 -18.39 9.75
C ILE A 177 21.17 -17.74 11.05
N PRO A 178 21.50 -16.45 11.31
CA PRO A 178 21.21 -15.79 12.57
C PRO A 178 19.72 -15.78 12.98
N ASP A 179 18.83 -15.75 11.99
CA ASP A 179 17.37 -15.74 12.18
C ASP A 179 16.77 -17.16 12.29
N ALA A 180 17.56 -18.23 12.19
CA ALA A 180 17.09 -19.62 12.29
C ALA A 180 16.22 -19.89 13.53
N PRO A 181 16.55 -19.41 14.75
CA PRO A 181 15.69 -19.62 15.92
C PRO A 181 14.27 -19.10 15.72
N LYS A 182 14.11 -17.93 15.09
CA LYS A 182 12.80 -17.32 14.83
C LYS A 182 12.08 -18.01 13.69
N ILE A 183 12.80 -18.40 12.65
CA ILE A 183 12.26 -19.07 11.46
C ILE A 183 11.68 -20.44 11.84
N LEU A 184 12.46 -21.26 12.56
CA LEU A 184 12.06 -22.60 12.96
C LEU A 184 10.90 -22.56 13.95
N LEU A 185 10.91 -21.61 14.90
CA LEU A 185 9.82 -21.46 15.88
C LEU A 185 8.51 -21.01 15.23
N ASN A 186 8.55 -19.97 14.38
CA ASN A 186 7.33 -19.43 13.77
C ASN A 186 6.77 -20.34 12.67
N ASN A 187 7.63 -21.15 12.04
CA ASN A 187 7.30 -22.14 11.02
C ASN A 187 6.26 -21.65 9.99
N VAL A 188 6.43 -20.43 9.47
CA VAL A 188 5.43 -19.74 8.63
C VAL A 188 4.97 -20.56 7.42
N TYR A 189 5.84 -21.44 6.92
CA TYR A 189 5.57 -22.28 5.75
C TYR A 189 5.22 -23.73 6.08
N GLY A 190 5.24 -24.15 7.35
CA GLY A 190 5.03 -25.55 7.74
C GLY A 190 6.16 -26.50 7.29
N TRP A 191 7.37 -25.98 7.09
CA TRP A 191 8.51 -26.77 6.59
C TRP A 191 9.27 -27.53 7.67
N PHE A 192 9.06 -27.18 8.94
CA PHE A 192 9.85 -27.70 10.05
C PHE A 192 8.94 -28.33 11.10
N ASP A 193 9.43 -29.38 11.76
CA ASP A 193 8.81 -29.95 12.95
C ASP A 193 9.82 -30.02 14.08
N ARG A 194 9.32 -29.94 15.31
CA ARG A 194 10.14 -30.03 16.52
C ARG A 194 10.22 -31.49 16.96
N ALA A 195 11.37 -32.13 16.71
CA ALA A 195 11.62 -33.49 17.18
C ALA A 195 11.84 -33.52 18.69
N GLU A 196 12.63 -32.57 19.22
CA GLU A 196 12.92 -32.44 20.65
C GLU A 196 13.08 -30.97 21.06
N ARG A 197 13.34 -30.72 22.34
CA ARG A 197 13.60 -29.36 22.83
C ARG A 197 14.82 -28.75 22.15
N GLY A 198 14.58 -27.89 21.17
CA GLY A 198 15.64 -27.17 20.45
C GLY A 198 16.27 -27.97 19.31
N ILE A 199 15.67 -29.10 18.94
CA ILE A 199 16.05 -29.92 17.78
C ILE A 199 14.88 -29.93 16.81
N TYR A 200 15.17 -29.61 15.55
CA TYR A 200 14.17 -29.56 14.49
C TYR A 200 14.51 -30.55 13.38
N VAL A 201 13.49 -30.96 12.67
CA VAL A 201 13.55 -31.83 11.49
C VAL A 201 12.79 -31.20 10.34
N LEU A 202 13.09 -31.66 9.13
CA LEU A 202 12.39 -31.22 7.92
C LEU A 202 11.12 -32.05 7.70
N THR A 203 10.01 -31.38 7.39
CA THR A 203 8.75 -32.04 6.99
C THR A 203 8.78 -32.43 5.52
N ASP A 204 7.78 -33.19 5.07
CA ASP A 204 7.62 -33.48 3.63
C ASP A 204 7.37 -32.23 2.80
N ALA A 205 6.64 -31.24 3.37
CA ALA A 205 6.45 -29.94 2.74
C ALA A 205 7.79 -29.19 2.59
N GLY A 206 8.66 -29.25 3.60
CA GLY A 206 10.02 -28.69 3.54
C GLY A 206 10.89 -29.37 2.48
N ARG A 207 10.83 -30.71 2.39
CA ARG A 207 11.51 -31.49 1.33
C ARG A 207 11.02 -31.11 -0.07
N ALA A 208 9.71 -30.98 -0.24
CA ALA A 208 9.12 -30.54 -1.51
C ALA A 208 9.53 -29.11 -1.87
N ALA A 209 9.66 -28.22 -0.89
CA ALA A 209 10.13 -26.85 -1.12
C ALA A 209 11.58 -26.80 -1.63
N LEU A 210 12.47 -27.63 -1.12
CA LEU A 210 13.86 -27.73 -1.63
C LEU A 210 13.92 -28.25 -3.07
N LYS A 211 13.03 -29.17 -3.46
CA LYS A 211 12.91 -29.60 -4.87
C LYS A 211 12.46 -28.45 -5.77
N ARG A 212 11.52 -27.63 -5.29
CA ARG A 212 10.98 -26.49 -6.03
C ARG A 212 11.98 -25.33 -6.13
N TRP A 213 12.77 -25.11 -5.09
CA TRP A 213 13.82 -24.10 -5.03
C TRP A 213 15.12 -24.74 -4.55
N PRO A 214 15.88 -25.37 -5.46
CA PRO A 214 17.17 -25.98 -5.13
C PRO A 214 18.09 -24.96 -4.46
N GLN A 215 18.67 -25.35 -3.33
CA GLN A 215 19.67 -24.54 -2.61
C GLN A 215 21.06 -25.09 -2.88
N GLN A 216 22.07 -24.22 -2.87
CA GLN A 216 23.45 -24.69 -2.76
C GLN A 216 23.64 -25.35 -1.39
N PRO A 217 24.31 -26.51 -1.31
CA PRO A 217 24.68 -27.10 -0.03
C PRO A 217 25.46 -26.08 0.80
N VAL A 218 25.07 -25.92 2.06
CA VAL A 218 25.83 -25.13 3.01
C VAL A 218 26.70 -26.13 3.78
N ASP A 219 28.02 -26.05 3.60
CA ASP A 219 28.97 -26.91 4.30
C ASP A 219 29.10 -26.47 5.75
N PHE A 220 28.32 -27.11 6.63
CA PHE A 220 28.53 -27.02 8.07
C PHE A 220 29.74 -27.89 8.42
N ALA A 221 30.93 -27.30 8.47
CA ALA A 221 32.13 -28.03 8.89
C ALA A 221 31.96 -28.59 10.33
N GLY A 222 31.99 -29.93 10.40
CA GLY A 222 32.13 -30.82 11.56
C GLY A 222 32.02 -30.26 12.99
N ALA A 223 30.84 -30.42 13.60
CA ALA A 223 30.73 -30.73 15.02
C ALA A 223 30.49 -32.24 15.16
N GLY A 224 31.51 -33.02 14.81
CA GLY A 224 31.54 -34.47 15.01
C GLY A 224 32.20 -34.79 16.34
N ASP A 225 31.46 -35.54 17.17
CA ASP A 225 31.89 -36.46 18.21
C ASP A 225 33.00 -36.03 19.20
N ALA A 226 32.56 -35.69 20.40
CA ALA A 226 33.29 -36.03 21.62
C ALA A 226 32.29 -36.47 22.69
N VAL A 227 32.16 -37.78 22.84
CA VAL A 227 31.58 -38.45 24.01
C VAL A 227 32.66 -39.39 24.54
N PRO A 228 32.96 -39.35 25.84
CA PRO A 228 33.14 -40.57 26.63
C PRO A 228 31.83 -40.93 27.35
#